data_AF-A0A1I5UXT9-F1
#
_entry.id   AF-A0A1I5UXT9-F1
#
_cell.length_a   1.000
_cell.length_b   1.000
_cell.length_c   1.000
_cell.angle_alpha   90.00
_cell.angle_beta   90.00
_cell.angle_gamma   90.00
#
_symmetry.space_group_name_H-M   'P 1'
#
loop_
_entity.id
_entity.type
_entity.pdbx_description
1 polymer ?
#
loop_
_entity_poly.entity_id
_entity_poly.type
_entity_poly.pdbx_seq_one_letter_code
_entity_poly.pdbx_strand_id
1 'polypeptide(L)'
;MPARPTRTRLTGPATRATARAAGIPLTQLRHRDVVRSSRDTYLPRAVAGVLAARIEAVLMTAPEQAVVSHATAAELWALAVPLRREDLRVHLTVATGSAVRGRRDRVVHRTPLGDGDTTTRDGVRVTTPRRTWRDLAAVLEPAALLAVTDQVLARWCSRPDLQAEVDHRPTGRGSARARAVLPVADPRAESPMESVLRWLAHEAGLPAPEPQHVVRDGAGGFLGRADLAWPDRRLLVEFDGDGHRERDVFVDDLRRQNRLVSAGWTVLRSTSADVLGRPQEVVGEIRRALARRDLHTGGPPGAEDDHCADPALGTGTDARREVTPATPVRWGTVPQVVVDVVLKPEISDPQGQAVLGALGRLGHTQVTGVRQGKHFVLDVEGTVDEADLKQIAETLLANPVIEDVELHLPTD
;
A
#
# COMPACT_ATOMS: atom_id res chain seq x y z
N MET A 1 14.81 46.11 28.54
CA MET A 1 14.26 44.88 27.92
C MET A 1 14.44 43.72 28.88
N PRO A 2 13.43 42.88 29.15
CA PRO A 2 13.66 41.68 29.95
C PRO A 2 14.70 40.80 29.25
N ALA A 3 15.70 40.34 29.99
CA ALA A 3 16.74 39.46 29.48
C ALA A 3 16.11 38.29 28.71
N ARG A 4 16.61 38.00 27.50
CA ARG A 4 16.19 36.80 26.74
C ARG A 4 16.23 35.61 27.71
N PRO A 5 15.13 34.85 27.86
CA PRO A 5 15.12 33.74 28.79
C PRO A 5 16.29 32.81 28.43
N THR A 6 17.12 32.52 29.43
CA THR A 6 18.29 31.66 29.27
C THR A 6 17.83 30.34 28.66
N ARG A 7 18.48 29.90 27.58
CA ARG A 7 18.20 28.63 26.92
C ARG A 7 18.13 27.53 27.98
N THR A 8 17.09 26.70 27.92
CA THR A 8 16.92 25.59 28.87
C THR A 8 18.12 24.64 28.80
N ARG A 9 18.61 24.19 29.97
CA ARG A 9 19.63 23.15 30.09
C ARG A 9 19.06 21.72 30.08
N LEU A 10 17.73 21.60 29.91
CA LEU A 10 17.07 20.30 29.85
C LEU A 10 17.44 19.57 28.55
N THR A 11 18.19 18.47 28.67
CA THR A 11 18.64 17.64 27.53
C THR A 11 17.80 16.38 27.32
N GLY A 12 17.03 15.96 28.34
CA GLY A 12 16.19 14.77 28.29
C GLY A 12 14.93 14.92 29.14
N PRO A 13 14.11 13.86 29.23
CA PRO A 13 12.92 13.85 30.08
C PRO A 13 13.26 14.16 31.54
N ALA A 14 12.39 14.89 32.24
CA ALA A 14 12.58 15.17 33.66
C ALA A 14 11.26 15.37 34.42
N THR A 15 11.34 15.18 35.73
CA THR A 15 10.37 15.69 36.71
C THR A 15 10.93 16.95 37.35
N ARG A 16 10.13 17.70 38.13
CA ARG A 16 10.66 18.83 38.91
C ARG A 16 11.77 18.40 39.87
N ALA A 17 11.65 17.20 40.45
CA ALA A 17 12.64 16.67 41.39
C ALA A 17 13.97 16.38 40.68
N THR A 18 13.94 15.67 39.54
CA THR A 18 15.16 15.33 38.79
C THR A 18 15.79 16.57 38.16
N ALA A 19 14.98 17.52 37.66
CA ALA A 19 15.48 18.80 37.16
C ALA A 19 16.17 19.61 38.26
N ARG A 20 15.59 19.66 39.47
CA ARG A 20 16.20 20.34 40.63
C ARG A 20 17.52 19.69 41.04
N ALA A 21 17.57 18.36 41.07
CA ALA A 21 18.80 17.62 41.36
C ALA A 21 19.90 17.90 40.32
N ALA A 22 19.52 18.12 39.06
CA ALA A 22 20.43 18.52 37.98
C ALA A 22 20.74 20.04 37.94
N GLY A 23 20.33 20.82 38.95
CA GLY A 23 20.58 22.26 39.00
C GLY A 23 19.81 23.08 37.94
N ILE A 24 18.72 22.53 37.41
CA ILE A 24 17.85 23.21 36.42
C ILE A 24 16.72 23.92 37.19
N PRO A 25 16.68 25.27 37.17
CA PRO A 25 15.64 26.02 37.88
C PRO A 25 14.26 25.87 37.22
N LEU A 26 13.19 25.99 38.00
CA LEU A 26 11.80 25.87 37.51
C LEU A 26 11.47 26.86 36.37
N THR A 27 12.13 28.01 36.32
CA THR A 27 11.98 29.00 35.24
C THR A 27 12.40 28.41 33.89
N GLN A 28 13.42 27.54 33.84
CA GLN A 28 13.84 26.87 32.61
C GLN A 28 12.87 25.76 32.18
N LEU A 29 12.13 25.14 33.10
CA LEU A 29 11.05 24.19 32.76
C LEU A 29 9.83 24.85 32.10
N ARG A 30 9.73 26.18 32.21
CA ARG A 30 8.70 27.00 31.54
C ARG A 30 9.20 27.60 30.22
N HIS A 31 10.43 27.28 29.81
CA HIS A 31 11.01 27.76 28.56
C HIS A 31 10.22 27.22 27.35
N ARG A 32 10.13 27.99 26.26
CA ARG A 32 9.37 27.60 25.04
C ARG A 32 9.83 26.29 24.40
N ASP A 33 11.12 25.96 24.56
CA ASP A 33 11.76 24.73 24.06
C ASP A 33 11.53 23.53 25.00
N VAL A 34 10.75 23.69 26.06
CA VAL A 34 10.33 22.59 26.94
C VAL A 34 8.83 22.37 26.73
N VAL A 35 8.45 21.10 26.55
CA VAL A 35 7.07 20.65 26.53
C VAL A 35 6.76 20.02 27.88
N ARG A 36 5.75 20.53 28.56
CA ARG A 36 5.14 19.85 29.70
C ARG A 36 4.11 18.86 29.18
N SER A 37 4.51 17.61 28.97
CA SER A 37 3.62 16.56 28.46
C SER A 37 2.50 16.22 29.44
N SER A 38 2.79 16.29 30.75
CA SER A 38 1.83 15.97 31.81
C SER A 38 2.15 16.64 33.14
N ARG A 39 1.40 16.28 34.18
CA ARG A 39 1.69 16.73 35.54
C ARG A 39 3.05 16.17 35.99
N ASP A 40 3.99 17.10 36.19
CA ASP A 40 5.35 16.82 36.65
C ASP A 40 6.22 16.03 35.67
N THR A 41 5.90 16.12 34.37
CA THR A 41 6.64 15.46 33.30
C THR A 41 6.99 16.50 32.23
N TYR A 42 8.28 16.68 31.99
CA TYR A 42 8.84 17.69 31.11
C TYR A 42 9.80 17.04 30.11
N LEU A 43 9.79 17.54 28.88
CA LEU A 43 10.57 17.02 27.77
C LEU A 43 11.13 18.19 26.95
N PRO A 44 12.35 18.09 26.39
CA PRO A 44 12.76 19.02 25.33
C PRO A 44 11.81 18.90 24.14
N ARG A 45 11.38 20.05 23.58
CA ARG A 45 10.44 20.11 22.46
C ARG A 45 10.93 19.31 21.24
N ALA A 46 12.25 19.34 21.00
CA ALA A 46 12.89 18.62 19.90
C ALA A 46 12.68 17.10 19.93
N VAL A 47 12.46 16.52 21.13
CA VAL A 47 12.26 15.07 21.30
C VAL A 47 10.84 14.71 21.75
N ALA A 48 9.93 15.68 21.86
CA ALA A 48 8.58 15.42 22.35
C ALA A 48 7.75 14.49 21.45
N GLY A 49 8.09 14.42 20.14
CA GLY A 49 7.52 13.49 19.17
C GLY A 49 8.21 12.12 19.14
N VAL A 50 9.35 11.94 19.80
CA VAL A 50 10.14 10.71 19.76
C VAL A 50 9.61 9.70 20.79
N LEU A 51 9.27 8.49 20.34
CA LEU A 51 8.69 7.45 21.18
C LEU A 51 9.50 7.17 22.45
N ALA A 52 10.81 6.94 22.30
CA ALA A 52 11.70 6.60 23.41
C ALA A 52 11.66 7.68 24.51
N ALA A 53 11.76 8.95 24.12
CA ALA A 53 11.70 10.08 25.05
C ALA A 53 10.34 10.16 25.76
N ARG A 54 9.23 9.89 25.05
CA ARG A 54 7.88 9.85 25.66
C ARG A 54 7.76 8.71 26.68
N ILE A 55 8.26 7.52 26.36
CA ILE A 55 8.25 6.36 27.25
C ILE A 55 9.05 6.67 28.52
N GLU A 56 10.28 7.14 28.37
CA GLU A 56 11.14 7.50 29.50
C GLU A 56 10.46 8.55 30.41
N ALA A 57 9.94 9.64 29.84
CA ALA A 57 9.17 10.64 30.58
C ALA A 57 8.01 10.04 31.37
N VAL A 58 7.27 9.13 30.75
CA VAL A 58 6.08 8.51 31.34
C VAL A 58 6.48 7.58 32.49
N LEU A 59 7.52 6.76 32.29
CA LEU A 59 8.00 5.80 33.27
C LEU A 59 8.58 6.47 34.53
N MET A 60 9.18 7.67 34.42
CA MET A 60 9.64 8.44 35.59
C MET A 60 8.56 8.72 36.65
N THR A 61 7.28 8.70 36.26
CA THR A 61 6.16 8.90 37.20
C THR A 61 5.14 7.76 37.16
N ALA A 62 5.47 6.65 36.49
CA ALA A 62 4.68 5.42 36.54
C ALA A 62 5.13 4.58 37.74
N PRO A 63 4.31 3.63 38.24
CA PRO A 63 4.83 2.60 39.12
C PRO A 63 5.89 1.77 38.41
N GLU A 64 6.85 1.28 39.18
CA GLU A 64 7.93 0.41 38.72
C GLU A 64 7.43 -0.86 38.01
N GLN A 65 6.24 -1.35 38.39
CA GLN A 65 5.63 -2.57 37.84
C GLN A 65 4.79 -2.31 36.59
N ALA A 66 4.73 -1.06 36.09
CA ALA A 66 4.02 -0.74 34.86
C ALA A 66 4.73 -1.34 33.63
N VAL A 67 3.94 -1.84 32.69
CA VAL A 67 4.43 -2.50 31.47
C VAL A 67 3.94 -1.73 30.25
N VAL A 68 4.83 -1.37 29.33
CA VAL A 68 4.44 -0.77 28.05
C VAL A 68 3.65 -1.78 27.23
N SER A 69 2.50 -1.37 26.69
CA SER A 69 1.55 -2.29 26.04
C SER A 69 0.78 -1.65 24.88
N HIS A 70 -0.11 -2.42 24.24
CA HIS A 70 -1.02 -1.96 23.18
C HIS A 70 -0.30 -1.18 22.07
N ALA A 71 -0.81 -0.01 21.70
CA ALA A 71 -0.31 0.89 20.68
C ALA A 71 1.18 1.25 20.83
N THR A 72 1.65 1.48 22.05
CA THR A 72 3.06 1.83 22.31
C THR A 72 3.96 0.61 22.19
N ALA A 73 3.52 -0.55 22.68
CA ALA A 73 4.26 -1.80 22.45
C ALA A 73 4.31 -2.14 20.95
N ALA A 74 3.23 -1.91 20.21
CA ALA A 74 3.20 -2.12 18.77
C ALA A 74 4.29 -1.32 18.05
N GLU A 75 4.42 -0.04 18.40
CA GLU A 75 5.45 0.85 17.85
C GLU A 75 6.87 0.39 18.23
N LEU A 76 7.08 -0.05 19.48
CA LEU A 76 8.36 -0.64 19.90
C LEU A 76 8.72 -1.91 19.13
N TRP A 77 7.74 -2.74 18.80
CA TRP A 77 7.91 -3.94 17.96
C TRP A 77 8.00 -3.63 16.47
N ALA A 78 7.95 -2.36 16.06
CA ALA A 78 7.89 -1.93 14.66
C ALA A 78 6.73 -2.60 13.89
N LEU A 79 5.58 -2.73 14.55
CA LEU A 79 4.31 -3.10 13.94
C LEU A 79 3.66 -1.86 13.33
N ALA A 80 3.39 -1.90 12.03
CA ALA A 80 2.60 -0.89 11.37
C ALA A 80 1.11 -1.13 11.64
N VAL A 81 0.45 -0.18 12.32
CA VAL A 81 -0.97 -0.27 12.69
C VAL A 81 -1.78 0.68 11.81
N PRO A 82 -2.44 0.20 10.74
CA PRO A 82 -3.19 1.06 9.84
C PRO A 82 -4.50 1.51 10.48
N LEU A 83 -5.17 2.50 9.87
CA LEU A 83 -6.49 3.01 10.28
C LEU A 83 -6.56 3.59 11.70
N ARG A 84 -5.42 3.74 12.37
CA ARG A 84 -5.34 4.31 13.71
C ARG A 84 -5.10 5.81 13.60
N ARG A 85 -5.87 6.59 14.37
CA ARG A 85 -5.53 8.00 14.60
C ARG A 85 -4.19 8.10 15.31
N GLU A 86 -3.42 9.14 14.98
CA GLU A 86 -2.18 9.42 15.70
C GLU A 86 -2.52 9.72 17.17
N ASP A 87 -1.87 8.98 18.07
CA ASP A 87 -1.98 9.16 19.52
C ASP A 87 -0.58 9.06 20.12
N LEU A 88 -0.08 10.18 20.61
CA LEU A 88 1.26 10.27 21.20
C LEU A 88 1.29 9.81 22.66
N ARG A 89 0.15 9.45 23.26
CA ARG A 89 0.10 8.95 24.63
C ARG A 89 0.77 7.59 24.73
N VAL A 90 1.48 7.38 25.83
CA VAL A 90 2.08 6.08 26.14
C VAL A 90 1.05 5.15 26.77
N HIS A 91 0.88 3.97 26.19
CA HIS A 91 -0.01 2.94 26.70
C HIS A 91 0.74 2.05 27.70
N LEU A 92 0.18 1.93 28.91
CA LEU A 92 0.70 1.09 29.97
C LEU A 92 -0.35 0.09 30.42
N THR A 93 0.05 -1.15 30.68
CA THR A 93 -0.73 -2.11 31.46
C THR A 93 -0.19 -2.14 32.89
N VAL A 94 -1.10 -2.08 33.86
CA VAL A 94 -0.80 -2.21 35.29
C VAL A 94 -1.69 -3.28 35.91
N ALA A 95 -1.30 -3.77 37.10
CA ALA A 95 -2.11 -4.70 37.86
C ALA A 95 -3.54 -4.15 38.13
N THR A 96 -4.53 -5.03 38.17
CA THR A 96 -5.96 -4.66 38.27
C THR A 96 -6.27 -3.77 39.49
N GLY A 97 -5.61 -4.00 40.63
CA GLY A 97 -5.76 -3.20 41.85
C GLY A 97 -4.97 -1.88 41.88
N SER A 98 -4.25 -1.54 40.81
CA SER A 98 -3.40 -0.34 40.79
C SER A 98 -4.22 0.95 40.80
N ALA A 99 -3.90 1.84 41.75
CA ALA A 99 -4.52 3.16 41.88
C ALA A 99 -4.03 4.20 40.85
N VAL A 100 -3.12 3.82 39.94
CA VAL A 100 -2.59 4.71 38.89
C VAL A 100 -3.72 5.20 38.02
N ARG A 101 -3.76 6.52 37.78
CA ARG A 101 -4.75 7.13 36.89
C ARG A 101 -4.13 7.43 35.53
N GLY A 102 -4.97 7.40 34.49
CA GLY A 102 -4.63 7.98 33.19
C GLY A 102 -4.29 9.47 33.33
N ARG A 103 -3.45 9.96 32.43
CA ARG A 103 -3.00 11.36 32.39
C ARG A 103 -2.91 11.81 30.93
N ARG A 104 -2.62 13.10 30.70
CA ARG A 104 -2.51 13.67 29.33
C ARG A 104 -1.46 12.95 28.47
N ASP A 105 -0.42 12.40 29.09
CA ASP A 105 0.70 11.71 28.45
C ASP A 105 0.55 10.18 28.37
N ARG A 106 -0.47 9.59 29.01
CA ARG A 106 -0.58 8.12 29.11
C ARG A 106 -1.99 7.58 29.19
N VAL A 107 -2.17 6.41 28.58
CA VAL A 107 -3.36 5.57 28.72
C VAL A 107 -3.01 4.40 29.62
N VAL A 108 -3.89 4.09 30.59
CA VAL A 108 -3.66 3.03 31.59
C VAL A 108 -4.71 1.94 31.42
N HIS A 109 -4.23 0.76 31.09
CA HIS A 109 -5.00 -0.48 30.98
C HIS A 109 -4.82 -1.31 32.25
N ARG A 110 -5.89 -1.97 32.66
CA ARG A 110 -5.90 -2.81 33.87
C ARG A 110 -6.29 -4.22 33.47
N THR A 111 -5.30 -5.09 33.40
CA THR A 111 -5.50 -6.49 33.04
C THR A 111 -4.37 -7.30 33.66
N PRO A 112 -4.65 -8.50 34.21
CA PRO A 112 -3.60 -9.39 34.66
C PRO A 112 -2.62 -9.72 33.53
N LEU A 113 -1.32 -9.69 33.86
CA LEU A 113 -0.24 -10.17 33.00
C LEU A 113 0.30 -11.45 33.65
N GLY A 114 0.27 -12.56 32.91
CA GLY A 114 0.82 -13.83 33.37
C GLY A 114 2.31 -13.97 33.07
N ASP A 115 2.89 -15.08 33.51
CA ASP A 115 4.25 -15.45 33.13
C ASP A 115 4.34 -15.61 31.60
N GLY A 116 5.38 -15.00 31.00
CA GLY A 116 5.55 -14.98 29.54
C GLY A 116 4.71 -13.95 28.77
N ASP A 117 3.88 -13.14 29.43
CA ASP A 117 3.17 -12.03 28.77
C ASP A 117 4.07 -10.78 28.60
N THR A 118 5.19 -10.72 29.32
CA THR A 118 6.09 -9.54 29.34
C THR A 118 7.53 -9.92 29.04
N THR A 119 8.27 -9.01 28.41
CA THR A 119 9.71 -9.10 28.15
C THR A 119 10.35 -7.71 28.29
N THR A 120 11.65 -7.62 28.06
CA THR A 120 12.39 -6.34 28.01
C THR A 120 12.84 -6.07 26.58
N ARG A 121 12.64 -4.85 26.10
CA ARG A 121 13.11 -4.36 24.80
C ARG A 121 13.65 -2.95 24.97
N ASP A 122 14.87 -2.70 24.51
CA ASP A 122 15.55 -1.41 24.66
C ASP A 122 15.56 -0.87 26.10
N GLY A 123 15.73 -1.78 27.08
CA GLY A 123 15.71 -1.45 28.51
C GLY A 123 14.31 -1.17 29.08
N VAL A 124 13.25 -1.29 28.28
CA VAL A 124 11.87 -1.03 28.69
C VAL A 124 11.11 -2.34 28.87
N ARG A 125 10.39 -2.46 30.00
CA ARG A 125 9.47 -3.58 30.23
C ARG A 125 8.24 -3.42 29.33
N VAL A 126 8.00 -4.39 28.47
CA VAL A 126 6.97 -4.35 27.40
C VAL A 126 6.23 -5.69 27.30
N THR A 127 5.01 -5.68 26.78
CA THR A 127 4.29 -6.92 26.43
C THR A 127 4.98 -7.66 25.28
N THR A 128 4.99 -9.00 25.31
CA THR A 128 5.51 -9.83 24.20
C THR A 128 4.71 -9.58 22.90
N PRO A 129 5.21 -9.94 21.70
CA PRO A 129 4.45 -9.77 20.47
C PRO A 129 3.06 -10.45 20.50
N ARG A 130 3.00 -11.72 20.96
CA ARG A 130 1.75 -12.47 21.19
C ARG A 130 0.79 -11.69 22.10
N ARG A 131 1.28 -11.21 23.25
CA ARG A 131 0.45 -10.46 24.20
C ARG A 131 0.02 -9.09 23.65
N THR A 132 0.91 -8.41 22.92
CA THR A 132 0.64 -7.11 22.28
C THR A 132 -0.46 -7.24 21.23
N TRP A 133 -0.42 -8.28 20.40
CA TRP A 133 -1.49 -8.61 19.47
C TRP A 133 -2.83 -8.79 20.19
N ARG A 134 -2.83 -9.53 21.30
CA ARG A 134 -4.04 -9.75 22.09
C ARG A 134 -4.60 -8.46 22.70
N ASP A 135 -3.73 -7.62 23.25
CA ASP A 135 -4.09 -6.30 23.78
C ASP A 135 -4.65 -5.38 22.68
N LEU A 136 -4.07 -5.42 21.48
CA LEU A 136 -4.53 -4.66 20.32
C LEU A 136 -5.91 -5.13 19.82
N ALA A 137 -6.22 -6.43 19.92
CA ALA A 137 -7.54 -6.94 19.54
C ALA A 137 -8.68 -6.28 20.33
N ALA A 138 -8.40 -5.80 21.55
CA ALA A 138 -9.38 -5.11 22.38
C ALA A 138 -9.66 -3.65 21.96
N VAL A 139 -8.80 -3.05 21.12
CA VAL A 139 -8.86 -1.61 20.79
C VAL A 139 -8.85 -1.31 19.29
N LEU A 140 -8.45 -2.26 18.44
CA LEU A 140 -8.45 -2.11 17.00
C LEU A 140 -9.72 -2.68 16.37
N GLU A 141 -10.12 -2.10 15.24
CA GLU A 141 -11.12 -2.70 14.35
C GLU A 141 -10.51 -3.87 13.55
N PRO A 142 -11.34 -4.83 13.10
CA PRO A 142 -10.86 -6.07 12.50
C PRO A 142 -9.86 -5.91 11.35
N ALA A 143 -10.08 -4.97 10.42
CA ALA A 143 -9.16 -4.72 9.31
C ALA A 143 -7.74 -4.35 9.77
N ALA A 144 -7.64 -3.45 10.75
CA ALA A 144 -6.35 -3.05 11.33
C ALA A 144 -5.74 -4.17 12.17
N LEU A 145 -6.58 -4.95 12.87
CA LEU A 145 -6.11 -6.09 13.62
C LEU A 145 -5.56 -7.20 12.70
N LEU A 146 -6.18 -7.45 11.55
CA LEU A 146 -5.67 -8.41 10.57
C LEU A 146 -4.26 -8.04 10.11
N ALA A 147 -4.05 -6.76 9.75
CA ALA A 147 -2.73 -6.26 9.37
C ALA A 147 -1.66 -6.45 10.45
N VAL A 148 -2.02 -6.27 11.71
CA VAL A 148 -1.13 -6.58 12.84
C VAL A 148 -0.92 -8.08 12.99
N THR A 149 -1.97 -8.89 12.80
CA THR A 149 -1.93 -10.35 12.92
C THR A 149 -0.94 -10.94 11.92
N ASP A 150 -0.99 -10.50 10.66
CA ASP A 150 -0.08 -10.96 9.60
C ASP A 150 1.38 -10.65 9.92
N GLN A 151 1.66 -9.41 10.35
CA GLN A 151 3.02 -9.02 10.76
C GLN A 151 3.53 -9.82 11.96
N VAL A 152 2.66 -10.12 12.93
CA VAL A 152 3.02 -10.93 14.09
C VAL A 152 3.32 -12.37 13.70
N LEU A 153 2.51 -12.95 12.80
CA LEU A 153 2.72 -14.28 12.24
C LEU A 153 4.01 -14.36 11.40
N ALA A 154 4.33 -13.30 10.66
CA ALA A 154 5.51 -13.25 9.81
C ALA A 154 6.83 -13.21 10.60
N ARG A 155 6.84 -12.66 11.83
CA ARG A 155 8.07 -12.29 12.52
C ARG A 155 8.30 -12.97 13.87
N TRP A 156 7.25 -13.31 14.62
CA TRP A 156 7.41 -13.75 16.02
C TRP A 156 6.55 -14.92 16.46
N CYS A 157 5.45 -15.22 15.78
CA CYS A 157 4.49 -16.23 16.24
C CYS A 157 4.08 -17.16 15.12
N SER A 158 3.80 -18.41 15.44
CA SER A 158 3.09 -19.32 14.55
C SER A 158 1.57 -19.16 14.71
N ARG A 159 0.80 -19.66 13.75
CA ARG A 159 -0.67 -19.72 13.85
C ARG A 159 -1.13 -20.51 15.10
N PRO A 160 -0.54 -21.68 15.43
CA PRO A 160 -0.82 -22.36 16.68
C PRO A 160 -0.59 -21.50 17.93
N ASP A 161 0.45 -20.66 17.98
CA ASP A 161 0.71 -19.78 19.14
C ASP A 161 -0.41 -18.76 19.35
N LEU A 162 -0.91 -18.15 18.26
CA LEU A 162 -2.01 -17.19 18.34
C LEU A 162 -3.35 -17.88 18.61
N GLN A 163 -3.54 -19.11 18.11
CA GLN A 163 -4.72 -19.91 18.41
C GLN A 163 -4.77 -20.28 19.90
N ALA A 164 -3.65 -20.74 20.47
CA ALA A 164 -3.55 -21.02 21.91
C ALA A 164 -3.85 -19.78 22.77
N GLU A 165 -3.45 -18.59 22.32
CA GLU A 165 -3.78 -17.32 22.98
C GLU A 165 -5.29 -17.01 22.97
N VAL A 166 -5.96 -17.31 21.85
CA VAL A 166 -7.41 -17.18 21.72
C VAL A 166 -8.13 -18.18 22.63
N ASP A 167 -7.66 -19.42 22.68
CA ASP A 167 -8.27 -20.50 23.45
C ASP A 167 -8.07 -20.31 24.96
N HIS A 168 -6.89 -19.83 25.39
CA HIS A 168 -6.62 -19.50 26.79
C HIS A 168 -7.45 -18.30 27.28
N ARG A 169 -7.78 -17.36 26.39
CA ARG A 169 -8.56 -16.16 26.72
C ARG A 169 -9.81 -16.08 25.83
N PRO A 170 -10.77 -17.01 26.00
CA PRO A 170 -11.90 -17.16 25.09
C PRO A 170 -12.90 -16.00 25.20
N THR A 171 -12.96 -15.35 26.36
CA THR A 171 -13.86 -14.23 26.67
C THR A 171 -13.09 -12.94 26.94
N GLY A 172 -13.80 -11.81 26.89
CA GLY A 172 -13.23 -10.48 27.10
C GLY A 172 -13.25 -9.60 25.84
N ARG A 173 -12.80 -8.35 26.03
CA ARG A 173 -12.74 -7.37 24.93
C ARG A 173 -11.75 -7.86 23.88
N GLY A 174 -12.17 -7.82 22.62
CA GLY A 174 -11.34 -8.24 21.50
C GLY A 174 -11.34 -9.75 21.19
N SER A 175 -11.86 -10.63 22.05
CA SER A 175 -11.88 -12.08 21.76
C SER A 175 -12.62 -12.42 20.46
N ALA A 176 -13.76 -11.78 20.22
CA ALA A 176 -14.54 -11.98 19.00
C ALA A 176 -13.75 -11.52 17.76
N ARG A 177 -13.07 -10.37 17.86
CA ARG A 177 -12.24 -9.83 16.76
C ARG A 177 -11.04 -10.73 16.48
N ALA A 178 -10.33 -11.19 17.52
CA ALA A 178 -9.21 -12.12 17.38
C ALA A 178 -9.65 -13.43 16.69
N ARG A 179 -10.80 -14.00 17.10
CA ARG A 179 -11.39 -15.18 16.45
C ARG A 179 -11.80 -14.96 15.00
N ALA A 180 -12.26 -13.75 14.67
CA ALA A 180 -12.67 -13.42 13.31
C ALA A 180 -11.48 -13.23 12.35
N VAL A 181 -10.42 -12.54 12.80
CA VAL A 181 -9.27 -12.24 11.93
C VAL A 181 -8.31 -13.41 11.77
N LEU A 182 -8.13 -14.24 12.80
CA LEU A 182 -7.10 -15.27 12.78
C LEU A 182 -7.27 -16.25 11.60
N PRO A 183 -8.46 -16.79 11.28
CA PRO A 183 -8.65 -17.66 10.13
C PRO A 183 -8.31 -17.02 8.77
N VAL A 184 -8.43 -15.69 8.67
CA VAL A 184 -8.18 -14.92 7.44
C VAL A 184 -6.70 -14.55 7.30
N ALA A 185 -5.96 -14.50 8.41
CA ALA A 185 -4.57 -14.04 8.45
C ALA A 185 -3.65 -14.83 7.52
N ASP A 186 -2.66 -14.16 6.93
CA ASP A 186 -1.63 -14.76 6.07
C ASP A 186 -0.31 -13.98 6.27
N PRO A 187 0.79 -14.65 6.67
CA PRO A 187 2.06 -13.98 6.95
C PRO A 187 2.77 -13.46 5.70
N ARG A 188 2.30 -13.76 4.49
CA ARG A 188 2.90 -13.27 3.24
C ARG A 188 2.58 -11.82 2.92
N ALA A 189 1.62 -11.18 3.62
CA ALA A 189 1.30 -9.78 3.37
C ALA A 189 2.53 -8.87 3.60
N GLU A 190 2.84 -8.02 2.63
CA GLU A 190 4.05 -7.17 2.66
C GLU A 190 3.74 -5.74 3.10
N SER A 191 2.50 -5.30 2.94
CA SER A 191 1.98 -4.03 3.42
C SER A 191 0.73 -4.19 4.30
N PRO A 192 0.55 -3.38 5.36
CA PRO A 192 -0.67 -3.36 6.16
C PRO A 192 -1.95 -3.14 5.35
N MET A 193 -1.86 -2.40 4.24
CA MET A 193 -3.02 -2.09 3.41
C MET A 193 -3.46 -3.28 2.55
N GLU A 194 -2.57 -4.20 2.20
CA GLU A 194 -2.92 -5.48 1.56
C GLU A 194 -3.80 -6.32 2.49
N SER A 195 -3.45 -6.37 3.77
CA SER A 195 -4.26 -7.03 4.79
C SER A 195 -5.62 -6.34 4.95
N VAL A 196 -5.66 -5.01 4.97
CA VAL A 196 -6.94 -4.27 5.02
C VAL A 196 -7.81 -4.60 3.81
N LEU A 197 -7.25 -4.63 2.60
CA LEU A 197 -7.97 -4.98 1.38
C LEU A 197 -8.47 -6.44 1.40
N ARG A 198 -7.65 -7.38 1.88
CA ARG A 198 -8.06 -8.78 2.07
C ARG A 198 -9.19 -8.91 3.09
N TRP A 199 -9.16 -8.11 4.16
CA TRP A 199 -10.26 -8.07 5.13
C TRP A 199 -11.56 -7.54 4.49
N LEU A 200 -11.49 -6.48 3.67
CA LEU A 200 -12.67 -5.97 2.96
C LEU A 200 -13.27 -7.03 2.02
N ALA A 201 -12.43 -7.77 1.29
CA ALA A 201 -12.89 -8.87 0.46
C ALA A 201 -13.58 -9.97 1.27
N HIS A 202 -13.02 -10.32 2.44
CA HIS A 202 -13.59 -11.30 3.36
C HIS A 202 -14.95 -10.85 3.92
N GLU A 203 -15.06 -9.61 4.45
CA GLU A 203 -16.34 -9.09 4.96
C GLU A 203 -17.41 -8.99 3.88
N ALA A 204 -17.00 -8.76 2.64
CA ALA A 204 -17.88 -8.73 1.48
C ALA A 204 -18.34 -10.12 0.99
N GLY A 205 -17.90 -11.20 1.65
CA GLY A 205 -18.24 -12.58 1.30
C GLY A 205 -17.61 -13.04 -0.02
N LEU A 206 -16.53 -12.41 -0.48
CA LEU A 206 -15.83 -12.84 -1.69
C LEU A 206 -15.03 -14.12 -1.40
N PRO A 207 -14.77 -14.97 -2.41
CA PRO A 207 -13.85 -16.09 -2.25
C PRO A 207 -12.50 -15.61 -1.70
N ALA A 208 -11.81 -16.45 -0.94
CA ALA A 208 -10.52 -16.05 -0.37
C ALA A 208 -9.48 -15.81 -1.50
N PRO A 209 -8.83 -14.64 -1.56
CA PRO A 209 -7.71 -14.44 -2.47
C PRO A 209 -6.48 -15.19 -1.99
N GLU A 210 -5.59 -15.53 -2.92
CA GLU A 210 -4.23 -15.97 -2.65
C GLU A 210 -3.30 -14.75 -2.54
N PRO A 211 -2.68 -14.49 -1.38
CA PRO A 211 -1.73 -13.39 -1.24
C PRO A 211 -0.39 -13.66 -1.95
N GLN A 212 0.23 -12.60 -2.45
CA GLN A 212 1.58 -12.61 -3.05
C GLN A 212 1.74 -13.67 -4.15
N HIS A 213 0.70 -13.85 -4.97
CA HIS A 213 0.64 -14.87 -6.00
C HIS A 213 1.59 -14.55 -7.16
N VAL A 214 2.41 -15.52 -7.55
CA VAL A 214 3.37 -15.41 -8.64
C VAL A 214 2.72 -15.86 -9.94
N VAL A 215 2.66 -14.96 -10.91
CA VAL A 215 2.12 -15.22 -12.24
C VAL A 215 3.25 -15.61 -13.19
N ARG A 216 3.02 -16.71 -13.93
CA ARG A 216 3.94 -17.24 -14.92
C ARG A 216 3.27 -17.35 -16.30
N ASP A 217 4.07 -17.29 -17.36
CA ASP A 217 3.61 -17.55 -18.72
C ASP A 217 3.48 -19.07 -19.00
N GLY A 218 3.03 -19.42 -20.21
CA GLY A 218 2.86 -20.82 -20.63
C GLY A 218 4.16 -21.62 -20.72
N ALA A 219 5.32 -20.96 -20.76
CA ALA A 219 6.64 -21.58 -20.72
C ALA A 219 7.24 -21.60 -19.30
N GLY A 220 6.52 -21.12 -18.29
CA GLY A 220 6.96 -21.03 -16.90
C GLY A 220 7.77 -19.78 -16.55
N GLY A 221 7.95 -18.84 -17.48
CA GLY A 221 8.63 -17.56 -17.28
C GLY A 221 7.88 -16.64 -16.31
N PHE A 222 8.62 -15.87 -15.51
CA PHE A 222 8.02 -14.96 -14.52
C PHE A 222 7.40 -13.72 -15.20
N LEU A 223 6.10 -13.51 -14.99
CA LEU A 223 5.38 -12.35 -15.52
C LEU A 223 5.20 -11.25 -14.47
N GLY A 224 4.98 -11.63 -13.22
CA GLY A 224 4.79 -10.68 -12.13
C GLY A 224 4.36 -11.36 -10.84
N ARG A 225 4.21 -10.55 -9.79
CA ARG A 225 3.64 -10.97 -8.51
C ARG A 225 2.61 -9.93 -8.09
N ALA A 226 1.43 -10.38 -7.70
CA ALA A 226 0.34 -9.52 -7.27
C ALA A 226 0.04 -9.72 -5.79
N ASP A 227 -0.42 -8.66 -5.14
CA ASP A 227 -0.68 -8.69 -3.70
C ASP A 227 -1.80 -9.65 -3.32
N LEU A 228 -2.88 -9.67 -4.11
CA LEU A 228 -3.99 -10.59 -3.97
C LEU A 228 -4.37 -11.15 -5.34
N ALA A 229 -4.64 -12.45 -5.42
CA ALA A 229 -5.08 -13.08 -6.66
C ALA A 229 -6.25 -14.05 -6.46
N TRP A 230 -7.07 -14.19 -7.49
CA TRP A 230 -7.97 -15.32 -7.67
C TRP A 230 -7.56 -16.07 -8.93
N PRO A 231 -6.65 -17.06 -8.81
CA PRO A 231 -6.04 -17.72 -9.98
C PRO A 231 -7.08 -18.38 -10.90
N ASP A 232 -8.07 -19.07 -10.33
CA ASP A 232 -9.15 -19.72 -11.08
C ASP A 232 -9.99 -18.73 -11.90
N ARG A 233 -9.99 -17.45 -11.50
CA ARG A 233 -10.70 -16.36 -12.18
C ARG A 233 -9.77 -15.48 -12.99
N ARG A 234 -8.47 -15.80 -13.05
CA ARG A 234 -7.36 -14.95 -13.47
C ARG A 234 -7.57 -13.46 -13.14
N LEU A 235 -7.83 -13.18 -11.87
CA LEU A 235 -7.95 -11.82 -11.35
C LEU A 235 -6.77 -11.53 -10.43
N LEU A 236 -6.10 -10.41 -10.65
CA LEU A 236 -5.05 -9.85 -9.80
C LEU A 236 -5.54 -8.53 -9.23
N VAL A 237 -5.24 -8.28 -7.96
CA VAL A 237 -5.47 -7.00 -7.30
C VAL A 237 -4.16 -6.55 -6.67
N GLU A 238 -3.70 -5.37 -7.06
CA GLU A 238 -2.49 -4.74 -6.53
C GLU A 238 -2.86 -3.50 -5.70
N PHE A 239 -2.19 -3.33 -4.57
CA PHE A 239 -2.27 -2.13 -3.76
C PHE A 239 -1.16 -1.17 -4.17
N ASP A 240 -1.55 0.02 -4.64
CA ASP A 240 -0.60 1.07 -4.97
C ASP A 240 -0.50 2.06 -3.81
N GLY A 241 0.62 2.02 -3.08
CA GLY A 241 0.91 3.00 -2.05
C GLY A 241 1.19 4.38 -2.66
N ASP A 242 1.05 5.45 -1.87
CA ASP A 242 1.40 6.82 -2.29
C ASP A 242 2.92 6.96 -2.46
N GLY A 243 3.45 6.47 -3.59
CA GLY A 243 4.85 6.52 -3.95
C GLY A 243 5.04 7.46 -5.12
N HIS A 244 5.79 8.55 -4.93
CA HIS A 244 6.42 9.27 -6.03
C HIS A 244 7.38 8.30 -6.75
N ARG A 245 6.91 7.67 -7.82
CA ARG A 245 7.73 6.78 -8.63
C ARG A 245 8.60 7.60 -9.56
N GLU A 246 9.90 7.36 -9.52
CA GLU A 246 10.84 7.84 -10.54
C GLU A 246 10.41 7.30 -11.92
N ARG A 247 10.67 8.07 -13.00
CA ARG A 247 10.16 7.78 -14.35
C ARG A 247 10.46 6.35 -14.83
N ASP A 248 11.64 5.81 -14.52
CA ASP A 248 12.04 4.47 -14.98
C ASP A 248 11.25 3.34 -14.30
N VAL A 249 10.93 3.50 -13.01
CA VAL A 249 10.12 2.54 -12.24
C VAL A 249 8.68 2.49 -12.78
N PHE A 250 8.18 3.60 -13.32
CA PHE A 250 6.87 3.66 -13.95
C PHE A 250 6.82 2.89 -15.28
N VAL A 251 7.88 2.94 -16.09
CA VAL A 251 7.95 2.25 -17.40
C VAL A 251 7.95 0.73 -17.22
N ASP A 252 8.76 0.21 -16.30
CA ASP A 252 8.82 -1.23 -16.06
C ASP A 252 7.53 -1.79 -15.45
N ASP A 253 6.84 -0.98 -14.66
CA ASP A 253 5.53 -1.33 -14.10
C ASP A 253 4.45 -1.43 -15.19
N LEU A 254 4.45 -0.52 -16.17
CA LEU A 254 3.55 -0.60 -17.34
C LEU A 254 3.85 -1.84 -18.21
N ARG A 255 5.13 -2.13 -18.47
CA ARG A 255 5.54 -3.34 -19.21
C ARG A 255 5.11 -4.62 -18.48
N ARG A 256 5.22 -4.65 -17.15
CA ARG A 256 4.71 -5.75 -16.32
C ARG A 256 3.20 -5.90 -16.47
N GLN A 257 2.46 -4.81 -16.33
CA GLN A 257 1.01 -4.81 -16.44
C GLN A 257 0.54 -5.32 -17.81
N ASN A 258 1.15 -4.85 -18.89
CA ASN A 258 0.83 -5.31 -20.25
C ASN A 258 1.03 -6.81 -20.40
N ARG A 259 2.14 -7.36 -19.89
CA ARG A 259 2.40 -8.81 -19.92
C ARG A 259 1.34 -9.62 -19.16
N LEU A 260 0.89 -9.13 -18.01
CA LEU A 260 -0.17 -9.78 -17.22
C LEU A 260 -1.51 -9.77 -17.99
N VAL A 261 -1.88 -8.63 -18.57
CA VAL A 261 -3.10 -8.48 -19.38
C VAL A 261 -3.05 -9.38 -20.62
N SER A 262 -1.93 -9.39 -21.35
CA SER A 262 -1.74 -10.27 -22.52
C SER A 262 -1.81 -11.76 -22.15
N ALA A 263 -1.45 -12.13 -20.93
CA ALA A 263 -1.64 -13.49 -20.41
C ALA A 263 -3.08 -13.78 -19.96
N GLY A 264 -4.03 -12.88 -20.23
CA GLY A 264 -5.46 -13.06 -19.96
C GLY A 264 -5.87 -12.84 -18.50
N TRP A 265 -5.04 -12.10 -17.75
CA TRP A 265 -5.36 -11.67 -16.39
C TRP A 265 -6.10 -10.34 -16.41
N THR A 266 -7.12 -10.23 -15.57
CA THR A 266 -7.68 -8.93 -15.19
C THR A 266 -6.83 -8.39 -14.05
N VAL A 267 -6.33 -7.16 -14.17
CA VAL A 267 -5.56 -6.49 -13.11
C VAL A 267 -6.35 -5.29 -12.61
N LEU A 268 -6.69 -5.28 -11.32
CA LEU A 268 -7.27 -4.13 -10.64
C LEU A 268 -6.21 -3.51 -9.72
N ARG A 269 -6.19 -2.18 -9.65
CA ARG A 269 -5.31 -1.44 -8.76
C ARG A 269 -6.12 -0.59 -7.81
N SER A 270 -5.71 -0.53 -6.56
CA SER A 270 -6.37 0.29 -5.55
C SER A 270 -5.35 1.04 -4.72
N THR A 271 -5.58 2.34 -4.54
CA THR A 271 -4.74 3.21 -3.71
C THR A 271 -5.23 3.26 -2.27
N SER A 272 -4.44 3.86 -1.38
CA SER A 272 -4.91 4.24 -0.03
C SER A 272 -6.20 5.04 -0.07
N ALA A 273 -6.31 6.01 -0.99
CA ALA A 273 -7.49 6.86 -1.13
C ALA A 273 -8.74 6.04 -1.50
N ASP A 274 -8.57 5.01 -2.33
CA ASP A 274 -9.68 4.14 -2.74
C ASP A 274 -10.13 3.24 -1.60
N VAL A 275 -9.18 2.54 -0.97
CA VAL A 275 -9.47 1.57 0.09
C VAL A 275 -10.08 2.25 1.32
N LEU A 276 -9.65 3.48 1.63
CA LEU A 276 -10.15 4.23 2.79
C LEU A 276 -11.38 5.09 2.49
N GLY A 277 -11.43 5.71 1.31
CA GLY A 277 -12.47 6.66 0.94
C GLY A 277 -13.69 6.02 0.30
N ARG A 278 -13.50 4.95 -0.49
CA ARG A 278 -14.55 4.28 -1.26
C ARG A 278 -14.44 2.74 -1.25
N PRO A 279 -14.36 2.09 -0.06
CA PRO A 279 -14.17 0.65 0.06
C PRO A 279 -15.25 -0.19 -0.64
N GLN A 280 -16.50 0.30 -0.69
CA GLN A 280 -17.61 -0.40 -1.35
C GLN A 280 -17.46 -0.43 -2.88
N GLU A 281 -16.86 0.61 -3.47
CA GLU A 281 -16.58 0.65 -4.91
C GLU A 281 -15.50 -0.37 -5.26
N VAL A 282 -14.40 -0.38 -4.49
CA VAL A 282 -13.29 -1.35 -4.65
C VAL A 282 -13.81 -2.79 -4.57
N VAL A 283 -14.57 -3.12 -3.53
CA VAL A 283 -15.19 -4.45 -3.39
C VAL A 283 -16.16 -4.74 -4.55
N GLY A 284 -16.92 -3.74 -5.00
CA GLY A 284 -17.83 -3.87 -6.13
C GLY A 284 -17.11 -4.18 -7.45
N GLU A 285 -15.94 -3.58 -7.68
CA GLU A 285 -15.08 -3.85 -8.83
C GLU A 285 -14.54 -5.28 -8.80
N ILE A 286 -14.01 -5.72 -7.67
CA ILE A 286 -13.53 -7.10 -7.48
C ILE A 286 -14.67 -8.08 -7.73
N ARG A 287 -15.86 -7.84 -7.15
CA ARG A 287 -17.04 -8.69 -7.35
C ARG A 287 -17.45 -8.78 -8.82
N ARG A 288 -17.48 -7.65 -9.54
CA ARG A 288 -17.79 -7.63 -10.98
C ARG A 288 -16.74 -8.40 -11.78
N ALA A 289 -15.46 -8.24 -11.46
CA ALA A 289 -14.39 -8.94 -12.15
C ALA A 289 -14.48 -10.46 -11.93
N LEU A 290 -14.80 -10.91 -10.71
CA LEU A 290 -15.03 -12.32 -10.41
C LEU A 290 -16.22 -12.90 -11.19
N ALA A 291 -17.33 -12.16 -11.28
CA ALA A 291 -18.56 -12.61 -11.96
C ALA A 291 -18.45 -12.66 -13.49
N ARG A 292 -17.64 -11.79 -14.13
CA ARG A 292 -17.51 -11.74 -15.60
C ARG A 292 -16.99 -13.05 -16.20
N ARG A 293 -16.24 -13.85 -15.45
CA ARG A 293 -15.73 -15.14 -15.92
C ARG A 293 -16.69 -16.31 -15.72
N ASP A 294 -17.71 -16.18 -14.88
CA ASP A 294 -18.78 -17.18 -14.76
C ASP A 294 -19.65 -17.25 -16.02
N LEU A 295 -19.74 -16.14 -16.78
CA LEU A 295 -20.52 -16.05 -18.01
C LEU A 295 -19.82 -16.62 -19.26
N HIS A 296 -18.50 -16.87 -19.19
CA HIS A 296 -17.72 -17.44 -20.30
C HIS A 296 -17.48 -18.96 -20.18
N THR A 297 -17.93 -19.59 -19.08
CA THR A 297 -17.87 -21.05 -18.88
C THR A 297 -19.08 -21.81 -19.44
N GLY A 298 -20.03 -21.13 -20.09
CA GLY A 298 -21.08 -21.76 -20.90
C GLY A 298 -20.62 -21.91 -22.36
N GLY A 299 -19.84 -22.94 -22.67
CA GLY A 299 -19.43 -23.22 -24.06
C GLY A 299 -20.58 -23.77 -24.92
N PRO A 300 -20.67 -23.41 -26.22
CA PRO A 300 -21.46 -24.18 -27.18
C PRO A 300 -20.71 -25.47 -27.60
N PRO A 301 -21.42 -26.50 -28.11
CA PRO A 301 -20.90 -27.85 -28.26
C PRO A 301 -19.97 -28.01 -29.46
N GLY A 302 -18.95 -28.86 -29.26
CA GLY A 302 -18.18 -29.67 -30.21
C GLY A 302 -18.02 -29.20 -31.65
N ALA A 303 -16.79 -28.91 -32.04
CA ALA A 303 -16.29 -29.20 -33.37
C ALA A 303 -14.93 -29.89 -33.22
N GLU A 304 -14.91 -31.16 -33.61
CA GLU A 304 -13.77 -32.07 -33.65
C GLU A 304 -12.77 -31.63 -34.74
N ASP A 305 -11.51 -31.90 -34.43
CA ASP A 305 -10.38 -32.28 -35.30
C ASP A 305 -10.30 -31.75 -36.74
N ASP A 306 -9.21 -31.03 -37.05
CA ASP A 306 -8.39 -31.47 -38.15
C ASP A 306 -6.90 -31.11 -37.96
N HIS A 307 -6.07 -32.14 -37.98
CA HIS A 307 -4.62 -32.08 -38.07
C HIS A 307 -4.22 -31.80 -39.52
N CYS A 308 -3.26 -30.89 -39.76
CA CYS A 308 -2.30 -31.15 -40.83
C CYS A 308 -0.95 -30.47 -40.61
N ALA A 309 0.06 -31.17 -41.09
CA ALA A 309 1.48 -31.07 -40.81
C ALA A 309 2.21 -29.86 -41.43
N ASP A 310 3.36 -29.60 -40.82
CA ASP A 310 4.54 -28.90 -41.34
C ASP A 310 4.98 -29.42 -42.74
N PRO A 311 5.71 -28.60 -43.52
CA PRO A 311 7.13 -28.92 -43.65
C PRO A 311 8.09 -27.71 -43.69
N ALA A 312 9.09 -27.81 -42.82
CA ALA A 312 10.52 -27.52 -42.92
C ALA A 312 11.16 -26.85 -44.18
N LEU A 313 12.07 -25.93 -43.83
CA LEU A 313 13.41 -25.62 -44.37
C LEU A 313 13.60 -24.63 -45.54
N GLY A 314 14.28 -23.52 -45.22
CA GLY A 314 14.99 -22.64 -46.16
C GLY A 314 16.10 -21.86 -45.46
N THR A 315 17.34 -22.23 -45.74
CA THR A 315 18.60 -21.62 -45.30
C THR A 315 18.94 -20.33 -46.07
N GLY A 316 19.59 -19.35 -45.42
CA GLY A 316 20.40 -18.32 -46.11
C GLY A 316 20.51 -17.01 -45.33
N THR A 317 21.59 -16.84 -44.55
CA THR A 317 22.75 -15.95 -44.79
C THR A 317 22.56 -14.45 -44.55
N ASP A 318 23.38 -13.98 -43.61
CA ASP A 318 23.85 -12.64 -43.28
C ASP A 318 23.93 -11.65 -44.47
N ALA A 319 23.33 -10.47 -44.29
CA ALA A 319 23.66 -9.28 -45.07
C ALA A 319 23.42 -8.02 -44.22
N ARG A 320 24.50 -7.26 -44.09
CA ARG A 320 24.68 -6.09 -43.25
C ARG A 320 23.83 -4.91 -43.75
N ARG A 321 23.30 -4.15 -42.79
CA ARG A 321 22.73 -2.81 -42.98
C ARG A 321 23.77 -1.87 -43.60
N GLU A 322 23.49 -1.36 -44.80
CA GLU A 322 24.06 -0.10 -45.27
C GLU A 322 23.10 1.04 -44.89
N VAL A 323 23.59 1.90 -43.99
CA VAL A 323 22.97 3.17 -43.62
C VAL A 323 23.49 4.23 -44.61
N THR A 324 22.59 4.85 -45.35
CA THR A 324 22.88 6.07 -46.12
C THR A 324 22.82 7.28 -45.18
N PRO A 325 23.71 8.28 -45.33
CA PRO A 325 23.70 9.44 -44.44
C PRO A 325 22.57 10.39 -44.85
N ALA A 326 21.63 10.64 -43.92
CA ALA A 326 20.62 11.68 -44.08
C ALA A 326 21.26 13.06 -43.86
N THR A 327 21.05 13.95 -44.83
CA THR A 327 21.32 15.40 -44.75
C THR A 327 20.48 16.02 -43.63
N PRO A 328 20.99 16.99 -42.85
CA PRO A 328 20.34 17.45 -41.63
C PRO A 328 19.09 18.26 -41.95
N VAL A 329 17.92 17.76 -41.56
CA VAL A 329 16.73 18.61 -41.45
C VAL A 329 16.83 19.33 -40.11
N ARG A 330 16.87 20.66 -40.16
CA ARG A 330 16.79 21.52 -38.98
C ARG A 330 15.31 21.79 -38.71
N TRP A 331 14.82 21.35 -37.56
CA TRP A 331 13.56 21.81 -37.00
C TRP A 331 13.84 22.71 -35.80
N GLY A 332 13.17 23.86 -35.77
CA GLY A 332 13.27 24.86 -34.71
C GLY A 332 12.73 24.34 -33.37
N THR A 333 12.96 25.12 -32.31
CA THR A 333 12.57 24.79 -30.93
C THR A 333 11.07 24.55 -30.84
N VAL A 334 10.65 23.30 -30.57
CA VAL A 334 9.26 22.92 -30.41
C VAL A 334 8.92 22.86 -28.92
N PRO A 335 8.15 23.81 -28.35
CA PRO A 335 7.89 23.82 -26.91
C PRO A 335 6.96 22.68 -26.45
N GLN A 336 6.07 22.18 -27.32
CA GLN A 336 5.17 21.07 -27.01
C GLN A 336 4.92 20.18 -28.23
N VAL A 337 5.16 18.87 -28.12
CA VAL A 337 4.79 17.88 -29.14
C VAL A 337 3.59 17.09 -28.64
N VAL A 338 2.58 16.95 -29.48
CA VAL A 338 1.39 16.15 -29.17
C VAL A 338 1.52 14.77 -29.81
N VAL A 339 1.20 13.72 -29.07
CA VAL A 339 1.15 12.35 -29.55
C VAL A 339 -0.22 11.77 -29.27
N ASP A 340 -0.94 11.44 -30.34
CA ASP A 340 -2.21 10.73 -30.25
C ASP A 340 -1.98 9.24 -30.51
N VAL A 341 -2.49 8.41 -29.59
CA VAL A 341 -2.38 6.95 -29.65
C VAL A 341 -3.78 6.37 -29.68
N VAL A 342 -4.13 5.70 -30.77
CA VAL A 342 -5.49 5.19 -31.00
C VAL A 342 -5.43 3.71 -31.36
N LEU A 343 -6.39 2.91 -30.90
CA LEU A 343 -6.48 1.51 -31.34
C LEU A 343 -6.61 1.43 -32.86
N LYS A 344 -5.88 0.51 -33.48
CA LYS A 344 -5.93 0.22 -34.91
C LYS A 344 -7.35 -0.07 -35.39
N PRO A 345 -7.74 0.30 -36.61
CA PRO A 345 -9.10 0.18 -37.12
C PRO A 345 -9.75 -1.20 -36.90
N GLU A 346 -8.95 -2.27 -37.02
CA GLU A 346 -9.37 -3.67 -36.92
C GLU A 346 -9.63 -4.12 -35.47
N ILE A 347 -9.14 -3.37 -34.48
CA ILE A 347 -9.27 -3.70 -33.06
C ILE A 347 -10.55 -3.07 -32.51
N SER A 348 -11.32 -3.87 -31.79
CA SER A 348 -12.56 -3.42 -31.16
C SER A 348 -12.26 -2.38 -30.07
N ASP A 349 -12.98 -1.26 -30.13
CA ASP A 349 -12.97 -0.20 -29.13
C ASP A 349 -14.35 -0.11 -28.44
N PRO A 350 -14.56 -0.82 -27.32
CA PRO A 350 -15.82 -0.77 -26.59
C PRO A 350 -16.17 0.62 -26.04
N GLN A 351 -15.17 1.46 -25.76
CA GLN A 351 -15.41 2.80 -25.21
C GLN A 351 -15.90 3.75 -26.29
N GLY A 352 -15.26 3.73 -27.47
CA GLY A 352 -15.75 4.43 -28.65
C GLY A 352 -17.17 4.03 -29.02
N GLN A 353 -17.50 2.74 -28.98
CA GLN A 353 -18.86 2.26 -29.24
C GLN A 353 -19.88 2.78 -28.22
N ALA A 354 -19.51 2.87 -26.94
CA ALA A 354 -20.38 3.43 -25.90
C ALA A 354 -20.67 4.93 -26.14
N VAL A 355 -19.64 5.69 -26.57
CA VAL A 355 -19.78 7.11 -26.92
C VAL A 355 -20.64 7.28 -28.18
N LEU A 356 -20.42 6.47 -29.22
CA LEU A 356 -21.23 6.47 -30.44
C LEU A 356 -22.72 6.23 -30.12
N GLY A 357 -23.01 5.25 -29.26
CA GLY A 357 -24.38 5.00 -28.80
C GLY A 357 -24.99 6.16 -28.02
N ALA A 358 -24.19 6.92 -27.25
CA ALA A 358 -24.63 8.12 -26.55
C ALA A 358 -24.92 9.28 -27.52
N LEU A 359 -24.08 9.48 -28.53
CA LEU A 359 -24.27 10.50 -29.56
C LEU A 359 -25.56 10.29 -30.35
N GLY A 360 -25.87 9.04 -30.70
CA GLY A 360 -27.15 8.70 -31.35
C GLY A 360 -28.37 9.07 -30.50
N ARG A 361 -28.32 8.83 -29.18
CA ARG A 361 -29.39 9.22 -28.24
C ARG A 361 -29.54 10.74 -28.09
N LEU A 362 -28.45 11.48 -28.28
CA LEU A 362 -28.43 12.96 -28.25
C LEU A 362 -28.83 13.58 -29.60
N GLY A 363 -29.19 12.77 -30.60
CA GLY A 363 -29.63 13.24 -31.92
C GLY A 363 -28.49 13.50 -32.92
N HIS A 364 -27.24 13.22 -32.55
CA HIS A 364 -26.07 13.38 -33.43
C HIS A 364 -25.88 12.14 -34.32
N THR A 365 -26.84 11.88 -35.21
CA THR A 365 -26.87 10.68 -36.07
C THR A 365 -25.89 10.72 -37.25
N GLN A 366 -25.28 11.87 -37.52
CA GLN A 366 -24.25 12.04 -38.56
C GLN A 366 -22.89 11.44 -38.18
N VAL A 367 -22.64 11.17 -36.89
CA VAL A 367 -21.40 10.54 -36.44
C VAL A 367 -21.55 9.03 -36.59
N THR A 368 -20.78 8.43 -37.50
CA THR A 368 -20.90 7.01 -37.87
C THR A 368 -19.88 6.11 -37.17
N GLY A 369 -18.89 6.69 -36.50
CA GLY A 369 -17.86 5.97 -35.77
C GLY A 369 -17.18 6.87 -34.74
N VAL A 370 -16.79 6.28 -33.61
CA VAL A 370 -15.99 6.92 -32.59
C VAL A 370 -14.89 5.95 -32.21
N ARG A 371 -13.65 6.44 -32.17
CA ARG A 371 -12.52 5.75 -31.56
C ARG A 371 -11.99 6.59 -30.41
N GLN A 372 -11.72 5.94 -29.30
CA GLN A 372 -11.14 6.53 -28.11
C GLN A 372 -9.65 6.22 -28.10
N GLY A 373 -8.85 7.27 -27.95
CA GLY A 373 -7.41 7.20 -27.86
C GLY A 373 -6.87 7.85 -26.59
N LYS A 374 -5.55 7.84 -26.48
CA LYS A 374 -4.78 8.55 -25.45
C LYS A 374 -4.10 9.73 -26.12
N HIS A 375 -4.12 10.88 -25.44
CA HIS A 375 -3.48 12.11 -25.89
C HIS A 375 -2.33 12.44 -24.94
N PHE A 376 -1.11 12.50 -25.48
CA PHE A 376 0.09 12.83 -24.71
C PHE A 376 0.63 14.18 -25.17
N VAL A 377 1.00 15.03 -24.22
CA VAL A 377 1.70 16.29 -24.48
C VAL A 377 3.11 16.16 -23.93
N LEU A 378 4.10 16.31 -24.80
CA LEU A 378 5.52 16.23 -24.48
C LEU A 378 6.09 17.65 -24.49
N ASP A 379 6.52 18.15 -23.32
CA ASP A 379 7.32 19.36 -23.24
C ASP A 379 8.77 19.02 -23.61
N VAL A 380 9.30 19.67 -24.63
CA VAL A 380 10.62 19.35 -25.20
C VAL A 380 11.57 20.52 -25.04
N GLU A 381 12.72 20.29 -24.41
CA GLU A 381 13.80 21.28 -24.30
C GLU A 381 14.82 21.09 -25.44
N GLY A 382 15.05 22.14 -26.24
CA GLY A 382 16.02 22.11 -27.34
C GLY A 382 15.43 21.59 -28.66
N THR A 383 16.29 20.99 -29.50
CA THR A 383 15.89 20.40 -30.78
C THR A 383 15.85 18.88 -30.65
N VAL A 384 14.69 18.28 -30.90
CA VAL A 384 14.51 16.82 -30.94
C VAL A 384 14.06 16.42 -32.35
N ASP A 385 14.65 15.33 -32.86
CA ASP A 385 14.33 14.73 -34.16
C ASP A 385 12.94 14.06 -34.14
N GLU A 386 12.20 14.18 -35.24
CA GLU A 386 10.94 13.45 -35.46
C GLU A 386 11.12 11.93 -35.37
N ALA A 387 12.26 11.39 -35.84
CA ALA A 387 12.55 9.96 -35.73
C ALA A 387 12.69 9.52 -34.27
N ASP A 388 13.32 10.35 -33.42
CA ASP A 388 13.43 10.08 -31.99
C ASP A 388 12.07 10.19 -31.29
N LEU A 389 11.27 11.21 -31.63
CA LEU A 389 9.91 11.36 -31.10
C LEU A 389 9.01 10.19 -31.50
N LYS A 390 9.14 9.72 -32.75
CA LYS A 390 8.41 8.56 -33.27
C LYS A 390 8.86 7.28 -32.60
N GLN A 391 10.17 7.10 -32.40
CA GLN A 391 10.68 5.97 -31.64
C GLN A 391 10.17 5.99 -30.20
N ILE A 392 10.17 7.14 -29.52
CA ILE A 392 9.57 7.27 -28.18
C ILE A 392 8.11 6.87 -28.22
N ALA A 393 7.34 7.39 -29.16
CA ALA A 393 5.91 7.11 -29.24
C ALA A 393 5.58 5.63 -29.54
N GLU A 394 6.24 5.03 -30.51
CA GLU A 394 6.04 3.62 -30.91
C GLU A 394 6.59 2.62 -29.89
N THR A 395 7.62 3.00 -29.11
CA THR A 395 8.26 2.10 -28.14
C THR A 395 7.70 2.25 -26.73
N LEU A 396 7.20 3.45 -26.38
CA LEU A 396 6.79 3.79 -25.01
C LEU A 396 5.30 4.13 -24.87
N LEU A 397 4.74 4.88 -25.82
CA LEU A 397 3.41 5.46 -25.69
C LEU A 397 2.31 4.56 -26.28
N ALA A 398 2.68 3.69 -27.23
CA ALA A 398 1.77 2.79 -27.91
C ALA A 398 2.22 1.33 -27.86
N ASN A 399 1.25 0.43 -28.03
CA ASN A 399 1.49 -0.96 -28.39
C ASN A 399 1.41 -1.12 -29.93
N PRO A 400 2.54 -1.28 -30.65
CA PRO A 400 2.57 -1.25 -32.11
C PRO A 400 1.80 -2.39 -32.78
N VAL A 401 1.37 -3.42 -32.03
CA VAL A 401 0.52 -4.50 -32.55
C VAL A 401 -0.92 -4.04 -32.72
N ILE A 402 -1.45 -3.25 -31.78
CA ILE A 402 -2.89 -2.96 -31.68
C ILE A 402 -3.23 -1.47 -31.66
N GLU A 403 -2.25 -0.59 -31.50
CA GLU A 403 -2.41 0.86 -31.46
C GLU A 403 -1.55 1.49 -32.57
N ASP A 404 -2.10 2.51 -33.22
CA ASP A 404 -1.39 3.42 -34.13
C ASP A 404 -1.01 4.70 -33.38
N VAL A 405 0.07 5.31 -33.84
CA VAL A 405 0.62 6.55 -33.30
C VAL A 405 0.52 7.63 -34.37
N GLU A 406 0.01 8.79 -33.97
CA GLU A 406 0.06 10.01 -34.76
C GLU A 406 0.81 11.09 -33.98
N LEU A 407 1.84 11.67 -34.61
CA LEU A 407 2.59 12.79 -34.06
C LEU A 407 2.03 14.09 -34.63
N HIS A 408 1.66 15.00 -33.73
CA HIS A 408 1.24 16.34 -34.07
C HIS A 408 2.32 17.33 -33.62
N LEU A 409 3.13 17.76 -34.58
CA LEU A 409 4.11 18.82 -34.38
C LEU A 409 3.38 20.18 -34.46
N PRO A 410 3.70 21.14 -33.57
CA PRO A 410 3.24 22.52 -33.71
C PRO A 410 3.61 23.05 -35.09
N THR A 411 2.62 23.61 -35.77
CA THR A 411 2.83 24.32 -37.02
C THR A 411 3.47 25.68 -36.69
N ASP A 412 4.57 26.02 -37.38
CA ASP A 412 5.24 27.33 -37.27
C ASP A 412 4.29 28.52 -37.52
#